data_AF-A0A934F0M3-F1
#
_entry.id   AF-A0A934F0M3-F1
#
_cell.length_a   1.000
_cell.length_b   1.000
_cell.length_c   1.000
_cell.angle_alpha   90.00
_cell.angle_beta   90.00
_cell.angle_gamma   90.00
#
_symmetry.space_group_name_H-M   'P 1'
#
loop_
_entity.id
_entity.type
_entity.pdbx_description
1 polymer ?
#
loop_
_entity_poly.entity_id
_entity_poly.type
_entity_poly.pdbx_seq_one_letter_code
_entity_poly.pdbx_strand_id
1 'polypeptide(L)'
;MDHVRYGQNRRWKTALGYRRLLEGLFRNCRWQFFADVTAEGFAAWREQSGRGGLHADRVLRAAKAFFEALVIAGAVPEDPLREVQPQAERTTAEGSDARQTPTANG
;
A
#
# COMPACT_ATOMS: atom_id res chain seq x y z
N MET A 1 -32.68 -5.00 18.87
CA MET A 1 -31.25 -5.34 18.75
C MET A 1 -30.82 -4.97 17.34
N ASP A 2 -30.38 -3.72 17.14
CA ASP A 2 -30.11 -3.13 15.82
C ASP A 2 -28.62 -2.80 15.64
N HIS A 3 -27.76 -3.82 15.71
CA HIS A 3 -26.31 -3.64 15.53
C HIS A 3 -25.82 -3.89 14.09
N VAL A 4 -26.69 -4.33 13.18
CA VAL A 4 -26.27 -4.76 11.82
C VAL A 4 -26.09 -3.58 10.85
N ARG A 5 -26.79 -2.45 11.05
CA ARG A 5 -26.79 -1.33 10.09
C ARG A 5 -25.57 -0.39 10.16
N TYR A 6 -24.81 -0.42 11.26
CA TYR A 6 -23.65 0.48 11.42
C TYR A 6 -22.38 0.01 10.69
N GLY A 7 -22.19 -1.30 10.51
CA GLY A 7 -21.02 -1.88 9.82
C GLY A 7 -21.04 -1.66 8.31
N GLN A 8 -22.22 -1.73 7.69
CA GLN A 8 -22.40 -1.53 6.25
C GLN A 8 -22.09 -0.09 5.83
N ASN A 9 -22.36 0.89 6.72
CA ASN A 9 -22.15 2.31 6.45
C ASN A 9 -20.67 2.76 6.46
N ARG A 10 -19.80 2.10 7.23
CA ARG A 10 -18.35 2.34 7.13
C ARG A 10 -17.74 1.67 5.91
N ARG A 11 -18.23 0.48 5.54
CA ARG A 11 -17.72 -0.30 4.40
C ARG A 11 -17.87 0.43 3.06
N TRP A 12 -19.00 1.09 2.80
CA TRP A 12 -19.17 1.83 1.54
C TRP A 12 -18.30 3.08 1.45
N LYS A 13 -18.13 3.84 2.55
CA LYS A 13 -17.25 5.04 2.55
C LYS A 13 -15.80 4.65 2.28
N THR A 14 -15.35 3.54 2.88
CA THR A 14 -14.02 2.98 2.63
C THR A 14 -13.88 2.50 1.18
N ALA A 15 -14.86 1.77 0.65
CA ALA A 15 -14.86 1.31 -0.74
C ALA A 15 -14.85 2.48 -1.75
N LEU A 16 -15.65 3.52 -1.51
CA LEU A 16 -15.67 4.72 -2.35
C LEU A 16 -14.34 5.49 -2.27
N GLY A 17 -13.74 5.53 -1.07
CA GLY A 17 -12.41 6.10 -0.86
C GLY A 17 -11.32 5.32 -1.60
N TYR A 18 -11.37 3.99 -1.57
CA TYR A 18 -10.43 3.12 -2.30
C TYR A 18 -10.59 3.27 -3.80
N ARG A 19 -11.82 3.33 -4.31
CA ARG A 19 -12.07 3.57 -5.73
C ARG A 19 -11.35 4.80 -6.26
N ARG A 20 -11.45 5.95 -5.57
CA ARG A 20 -10.77 7.20 -6.00
C ARG A 20 -9.24 7.06 -5.98
N LEU A 21 -8.69 6.36 -4.98
CA LEU A 21 -7.25 6.12 -4.89
C LEU A 21 -6.77 5.23 -6.04
N LEU A 22 -7.53 4.17 -6.36
CA LEU A 22 -7.20 3.22 -7.42
C LEU A 22 -7.37 3.82 -8.81
N GLU A 23 -8.43 4.60 -9.07
CA GLU A 23 -8.59 5.32 -10.34
C GLU A 23 -7.41 6.27 -10.60
N GLY A 24 -6.93 6.98 -9.57
CA GLY A 24 -5.74 7.81 -9.66
C GLY A 24 -4.47 7.01 -9.94
N LEU A 25 -4.29 5.88 -9.24
CA LEU A 25 -3.13 5.00 -9.43
C LEU A 25 -3.10 4.43 -10.86
N PHE A 26 -4.19 3.83 -11.33
CA PHE A 26 -4.28 3.25 -12.67
C PHE A 26 -3.98 4.28 -13.75
N ARG A 27 -4.52 5.51 -13.61
CA ARG A 27 -4.24 6.59 -14.55
C ARG A 27 -2.77 7.00 -14.57
N ASN A 28 -2.14 7.13 -13.40
CA ASN A 28 -0.74 7.55 -13.31
C ASN A 28 0.21 6.46 -13.82
N CYS A 29 -0.07 5.20 -13.53
CA CYS A 29 0.71 4.06 -14.01
C CYS A 29 0.37 3.65 -15.44
N ARG A 30 -0.65 4.27 -16.06
CA ARG A 30 -1.18 3.96 -17.40
C ARG A 30 -1.65 2.50 -17.53
N TRP A 31 -2.10 1.90 -16.44
CA TRP A 31 -2.68 0.55 -16.44
C TRP A 31 -4.09 0.63 -17.02
N GLN A 32 -4.31 -0.05 -18.14
CA GLN A 32 -5.62 -0.14 -18.81
C GLN A 32 -6.37 -1.41 -18.38
N PHE A 33 -5.63 -2.48 -18.10
CA PHE A 33 -6.14 -3.79 -17.71
C PHE A 33 -5.50 -4.25 -16.39
N PHE A 34 -6.12 -5.24 -15.73
CA PHE A 34 -5.55 -5.84 -14.52
C PHE A 34 -4.19 -6.50 -14.77
N ALA A 35 -3.96 -7.01 -15.98
CA ALA A 35 -2.68 -7.61 -16.40
C ALA A 35 -1.54 -6.58 -16.53
N ASP A 36 -1.86 -5.28 -16.65
CA ASP A 36 -0.83 -4.24 -16.75
C ASP A 36 -0.25 -3.87 -15.38
N VAL A 37 -0.90 -4.30 -14.29
CA VAL A 37 -0.51 -3.95 -12.93
C VAL A 37 0.76 -4.69 -12.54
N THR A 38 1.79 -3.93 -12.19
CA THR A 38 3.10 -4.46 -11.80
C THR A 38 3.62 -3.79 -10.53
N ALA A 39 4.46 -4.53 -9.79
CA ALA A 39 5.15 -4.01 -8.62
C ALA A 39 6.08 -2.84 -9.00
N GLU A 40 6.74 -2.93 -10.16
CA GLU A 40 7.64 -1.90 -10.69
C GLU A 40 6.89 -0.62 -11.02
N GLY A 41 5.71 -0.71 -11.66
CA GLY A 41 4.88 0.45 -11.96
C GLY A 41 4.42 1.15 -10.68
N PHE A 42 4.07 0.37 -9.65
CA PHE A 42 3.74 0.92 -8.34
C PHE A 42 4.94 1.63 -7.69
N ALA A 43 6.12 1.02 -7.73
CA ALA A 43 7.34 1.58 -7.16
C ALA A 43 7.74 2.89 -7.86
N ALA A 44 7.69 2.93 -9.19
CA ALA A 44 7.95 4.13 -9.97
C ALA A 44 6.94 5.24 -9.65
N TRP A 45 5.64 4.92 -9.56
CA TRP A 45 4.63 5.89 -9.14
C TRP A 45 4.89 6.40 -7.72
N ARG A 46 5.26 5.52 -6.78
CA ARG A 46 5.56 5.87 -5.39
C ARG A 46 6.68 6.91 -5.34
N GLU A 47 7.78 6.66 -6.05
CA GLU A 47 8.94 7.56 -6.14
C GLU A 47 8.57 8.90 -6.78
N GLN A 48 7.85 8.88 -7.91
CA GLN A 48 7.48 10.09 -8.65
C GLN A 48 6.41 10.94 -7.94
N SER A 49 5.56 10.32 -7.13
CA SER A 49 4.42 11.02 -6.52
C SER A 49 4.86 12.12 -5.55
N GLY A 50 6.07 12.02 -4.97
CA GLY A 50 6.53 12.92 -3.91
C GLY A 50 5.62 12.94 -2.68
N ARG A 51 4.63 12.04 -2.61
CA ARG A 51 3.67 11.96 -1.51
C ARG A 51 4.28 11.13 -0.40
N GLY A 52 4.32 11.66 0.82
CA GLY A 52 4.93 10.98 1.97
C GLY A 52 4.42 9.55 2.16
N GLY A 53 5.28 8.67 2.70
CA GLY A 53 5.07 7.21 2.76
C GLY A 53 3.69 6.78 3.27
N LEU A 54 3.07 7.53 4.20
CA LEU A 54 1.71 7.29 4.69
C LEU A 54 0.64 7.26 3.59
N HIS A 55 0.74 8.12 2.58
CA HIS A 55 -0.21 8.15 1.47
C HIS A 55 0.01 6.96 0.53
N ALA A 56 1.26 6.68 0.16
CA ALA A 56 1.60 5.54 -0.68
C ALA A 56 1.19 4.21 -0.03
N ASP A 57 1.38 4.06 1.28
CA ASP A 57 0.96 2.87 2.03
C ASP A 57 -0.57 2.73 2.11
N ARG A 58 -1.30 3.84 2.15
CA ARG A 58 -2.76 3.82 2.07
C ARG A 58 -3.23 3.36 0.70
N VAL A 59 -2.58 3.82 -0.37
CA VAL A 59 -2.88 3.40 -1.74
C VAL A 59 -2.53 1.92 -1.93
N LEU A 60 -1.38 1.46 -1.43
CA LEU A 60 -0.98 0.06 -1.46
C LEU A 60 -2.00 -0.85 -0.77
N ARG A 61 -2.43 -0.49 0.44
CA ARG A 61 -3.46 -1.27 1.17
C ARG A 61 -4.79 -1.32 0.42
N ALA A 62 -5.20 -0.22 -0.19
CA ALA A 62 -6.40 -0.19 -1.03
C ALA A 62 -6.27 -1.09 -2.26
N ALA A 63 -5.08 -1.12 -2.89
CA ALA A 63 -4.81 -1.95 -4.05
C ALA A 63 -4.79 -3.44 -3.71
N LYS A 64 -4.06 -3.83 -2.65
CA LYS A 64 -4.05 -5.23 -2.18
C LYS A 64 -5.44 -5.75 -1.84
N ALA A 65 -6.23 -4.97 -1.10
CA ALA A 65 -7.61 -5.37 -0.76
C ALA A 65 -8.52 -5.50 -2.01
N PHE A 66 -8.28 -4.68 -3.04
CA PHE A 66 -9.01 -4.79 -4.31
C PHE A 66 -8.62 -6.04 -5.10
N PHE A 67 -7.32 -6.31 -5.23
CA PHE A 67 -6.84 -7.50 -5.94
C PHE A 67 -7.18 -8.79 -5.20
N GLU A 68 -7.13 -8.79 -3.86
CA GLU A 68 -7.62 -9.90 -3.05
C GLU A 68 -9.10 -10.22 -3.35
N ALA A 69 -9.95 -9.18 -3.46
CA ALA A 69 -11.34 -9.38 -3.85
C ALA A 69 -11.50 -9.94 -5.28
N LEU A 70 -10.65 -9.52 -6.22
CA LEU A 70 -10.65 -10.05 -7.58
C LEU A 70 -10.17 -11.50 -7.65
N VAL A 71 -9.18 -11.88 -6.83
CA VAL A 71 -8.72 -13.28 -6.70
C VAL A 71 -9.83 -14.15 -6.15
N ILE A 72 -10.50 -13.72 -5.07
CA ILE A 72 -11.64 -14.43 -4.49
C ILE A 72 -12.78 -14.59 -5.50
N ALA A 73 -13.01 -13.58 -6.34
CA ALA A 73 -14.01 -13.63 -7.41
C ALA A 73 -13.59 -14.45 -8.64
N GLY A 74 -12.34 -14.93 -8.71
CA GLY A 74 -11.79 -15.67 -9.85
C GLY A 74 -11.52 -14.80 -11.09
N ALA A 75 -11.47 -13.48 -10.95
CA ALA A 75 -11.23 -12.55 -12.06
C ALA A 75 -9.74 -12.40 -12.41
N VAL A 76 -8.86 -12.63 -11.44
CA VAL A 76 -7.40 -12.68 -11.61
C VAL A 76 -6.84 -13.87 -10.82
N PRO A 77 -5.71 -14.47 -11.27
CA PRO A 77 -5.16 -15.64 -10.60
C PRO A 77 -4.46 -15.33 -9.27
N GLU A 78 -3.85 -14.14 -9.14
CA GLU A 78 -3.16 -13.71 -7.93
C GLU A 78 -3.11 -12.17 -7.82
N ASP A 79 -2.71 -11.66 -6.65
CA ASP A 79 -2.46 -10.23 -6.42
C ASP A 79 -1.11 -9.81 -7.03
N PRO A 80 -1.08 -8.99 -8.08
CA PRO A 80 0.16 -8.55 -8.72
C PRO A 80 1.04 -7.67 -7.81
N LEU A 81 0.51 -7.17 -6.70
CA LEU A 81 1.22 -6.33 -5.74
C LEU A 81 1.56 -7.08 -4.44
N ARG A 82 1.39 -8.41 -4.39
CA ARG A 82 1.55 -9.22 -3.17
C ARG A 82 2.86 -8.93 -2.43
N GLU A 83 3.96 -8.86 -3.16
CA GLU A 83 5.32 -8.69 -2.63
C GLU A 83 5.70 -7.24 -2.31
N VAL A 84 4.87 -6.25 -2.70
CA VAL A 84 5.17 -4.84 -2.44
C VAL A 84 4.94 -4.55 -0.95
N GLN A 85 5.98 -4.09 -0.27
CA GLN A 85 5.92 -3.76 1.16
C GLN A 85 5.56 -2.27 1.41
N PRO A 86 4.89 -1.98 2.55
CA PRO A 86 4.75 -0.61 3.06
C PRO A 86 6.10 0.02 3.34
N GLN A 87 6.19 1.34 3.23
CA GLN A 87 7.45 2.06 3.46
C GLN A 87 7.79 2.19 4.96
N ALA A 88 6.79 2.11 5.84
CA ALA A 88 6.95 2.22 7.28
C ALA A 88 7.76 1.09 7.95
N GLU A 89 8.10 0.00 7.24
CA GLU A 89 8.85 -1.14 7.81
C GLU A 89 10.38 -1.00 7.75
N ARG A 90 10.94 0.13 7.26
CA ARG A 90 12.40 0.34 7.18
C ARG A 90 13.07 0.94 8.43
N THR A 91 12.40 1.08 9.58
CA THR A 91 13.01 1.72 10.77
C THR A 91 13.47 0.73 11.86
N THR A 92 13.72 -0.55 11.56
CA THR A 92 14.14 -1.49 12.63
C THR A 92 15.13 -2.58 12.22
N ALA A 93 15.92 -2.40 11.16
CA ALA A 93 16.93 -3.41 10.78
C ALA A 93 18.34 -2.86 10.51
N GLU A 94 18.58 -1.55 10.65
CA GLU A 94 19.91 -0.96 10.48
C GLU A 94 20.21 -0.01 11.65
N GLY A 95 20.56 -0.63 12.78
CA GLY A 95 21.06 0.03 13.99
C GLY A 95 22.12 -0.87 14.63
N SER A 96 23.08 -1.26 13.79
CA SER A 96 24.28 -2.01 14.16
C SER A 96 25.16 -1.18 15.09
N ASP A 97 25.58 -1.81 16.18
CA ASP A 97 27.00 -1.89 16.57
C ASP A 97 27.88 -0.66 16.25
N ALA A 98 27.91 0.30 17.18
CA ALA A 98 28.99 1.28 17.25
C ALA A 98 29.58 1.30 18.67
N ARG A 99 30.54 0.38 18.87
CA ARG A 99 31.73 0.44 19.74
C ARG A 99 31.78 1.54 20.81
N GLN A 100 31.87 1.05 22.04
CA GLN A 100 32.51 1.70 23.18
C GLN A 100 33.90 2.25 22.82
N THR A 101 34.18 3.51 23.20
CA THR A 101 35.49 3.89 23.75
C THR A 101 35.34 5.11 24.68
N PRO A 102 36.06 5.14 25.83
CA PRO A 102 35.97 6.19 26.82
C PRO A 102 37.02 7.27 26.57
N THR A 103 36.68 8.55 26.79
CA THR A 103 37.71 9.58 26.95
C THR A 103 37.33 10.51 28.08
N ALA A 104 37.97 10.28 29.22
CA ALA A 104 38.16 11.27 30.27
C ALA A 104 39.07 12.38 29.74
N ASN A 105 38.87 13.62 30.18
CA ASN A 105 39.95 14.57 30.38
C ASN A 105 39.55 15.57 31.47
N GLY A 106 40.37 15.58 32.52
CA GLY A 106 40.61 16.75 33.36
C GLY A 106 41.86 17.48 32.90
#